data_AF-A0A0D0DEG5-F1
#
_entry.id   AF-A0A0D0DEG5-F1
#
_cell.length_a   1.000
_cell.length_b   1.000
_cell.length_c   1.000
_cell.angle_alpha   90.00
_cell.angle_beta   90.00
_cell.angle_gamma   90.00
#
_symmetry.space_group_name_H-M   'P 1'
#
loop_
_entity.id
_entity.type
_entity.pdbx_description
1 polymer ?
#
loop_
_entity_poly.entity_id
_entity_poly.type
_entity_poly.pdbx_seq_one_letter_code
_entity_poly.pdbx_strand_id
1 'polypeptide(L)' 'FQKVEKPQGFSRQNVLHAVAEFVVCDDQSLAVANNTGFRNTLVAMQPTATQADLPSTHDVSTYIHNMF' A
#
# COMPACT_ATOMS: atom_id res chain seq x y z
N PHE A 1 7.15 -6.92 19.95
CA PHE A 1 7.69 -5.64 19.42
C PHE A 1 8.41 -5.94 18.12
N GLN A 2 7.76 -5.75 16.98
CA GLN A 2 8.45 -5.83 15.70
C GLN A 2 9.27 -4.55 15.53
N LYS A 3 10.58 -4.76 15.38
CA LYS A 3 11.57 -3.73 15.10
C LYS A 3 11.25 -3.19 13.71
N VAL A 4 10.67 -2.00 13.63
CA VAL A 4 10.55 -1.29 12.36
C VAL A 4 11.97 -0.86 12.00
N GLU A 5 12.63 -1.65 11.16
CA GLU A 5 13.88 -1.24 10.54
C GLU A 5 13.62 0.09 9.82
N LYS A 6 14.57 1.02 10.00
CA LYS A 6 14.60 2.35 9.36
C LYS A 6 13.95 2.31 7.98
N PRO A 7 13.07 3.26 7.60
CA PRO A 7 12.49 3.27 6.27
C PRO A 7 13.64 3.30 5.26
N GLN A 8 13.92 2.16 4.64
CA GLN A 8 14.81 2.09 3.51
C GLN A 8 14.13 2.94 2.45
N GLY A 9 14.75 4.07 2.13
CA GLY A 9 14.17 5.08 1.25
C GLY A 9 13.64 4.48 -0.05
N PHE A 10 12.74 5.22 -0.69
CA PHE A 10 12.13 4.83 -1.96
C PHE A 10 13.19 4.28 -2.93
N SER A 11 13.03 3.01 -3.32
CA SER A 11 13.87 2.36 -4.32
C SER A 11 13.03 1.39 -5.13
N ARG A 12 13.39 1.20 -6.41
CA ARG A 12 12.69 0.26 -7.29
C ARG A 12 12.66 -1.16 -6.71
N GLN A 13 13.74 -1.57 -6.04
CA GLN A 13 13.84 -2.91 -5.47
C GLN A 13 12.93 -3.10 -4.25
N ASN A 14 12.83 -2.09 -3.38
CA ASN A 14 11.93 -2.15 -2.22
C ASN A 14 10.46 -2.15 -2.65
N VAL A 15 10.11 -1.34 -3.66
CA VAL A 15 8.75 -1.34 -4.24
C VAL A 15 8.43 -2.72 -4.84
N LEU A 16 9.36 -3.30 -5.60
CA LEU A 16 9.18 -4.65 -6.15
C LEU A 16 8.97 -5.69 -5.05
N HIS A 17 9.77 -5.64 -3.99
CA HIS A 17 9.65 -6.56 -2.86
C HIS A 17 8.30 -6.42 -2.15
N ALA A 18 7.89 -5.20 -1.81
CA ALA A 18 6.62 -4.94 -1.13
C ALA A 18 5.40 -5.36 -1.97
N VAL A 19 5.40 -5.10 -3.28
CA VAL A 19 4.32 -5.55 -4.17
C VAL A 19 4.29 -7.07 -4.28
N ALA A 20 5.44 -7.73 -4.36
CA ALA A 20 5.52 -9.19 -4.40
C ALA A 20 5.03 -9.82 -3.09
N GLU A 21 5.41 -9.25 -1.94
CA GLU A 21 4.96 -9.69 -0.62
C GLU A 21 3.44 -9.53 -0.48
N PHE A 22 2.88 -8.37 -0.84
CA PHE A 22 1.43 -8.15 -0.88
C PHE A 22 0.70 -9.19 -1.73
N VAL A 23 1.24 -9.53 -2.92
CA VAL A 23 0.61 -10.53 -3.78
C VAL A 23 0.61 -11.92 -3.15
N VAL A 24 1.72 -12.34 -2.56
CA VAL A 24 1.87 -13.70 -2.02
C VAL A 24 1.21 -13.86 -0.66
N CYS A 25 1.39 -12.89 0.25
CA CYS A 25 0.91 -12.99 1.63
C CYS A 25 -0.60 -12.80 1.75
N ASP A 26 -1.20 -11.96 0.91
CA ASP A 26 -2.64 -11.69 0.92
C ASP A 26 -3.40 -12.46 -0.17
N ASP A 27 -2.78 -13.49 -0.77
CA ASP A 27 -3.33 -14.33 -1.86
C ASP A 27 -4.00 -13.51 -2.97
N GLN A 28 -3.37 -12.40 -3.36
CA GLN A 28 -3.89 -11.53 -4.40
C GLN A 28 -3.56 -12.09 -5.78
N SER A 29 -4.39 -11.77 -6.77
CA SER A 29 -4.07 -12.06 -8.16
C SER A 29 -2.82 -11.31 -8.60
N LEU A 30 -1.87 -11.98 -9.25
CA LEU A 30 -0.68 -11.35 -9.84
C LEU A 30 -1.04 -10.20 -10.80
N ALA A 31 -2.23 -10.23 -11.40
CA ALA A 31 -2.73 -9.16 -12.26
C ALA A 31 -2.86 -7.80 -11.54
N VAL A 32 -2.97 -7.78 -10.21
CA VAL A 32 -3.05 -6.54 -9.41
C VAL A 32 -1.81 -5.66 -9.61
N ALA A 33 -0.63 -6.26 -9.83
CA ALA A 33 0.62 -5.54 -10.08
C ALA A 33 0.58 -4.68 -11.35
N ASN A 34 -0.35 -4.96 -12.28
CA ASN A 34 -0.59 -4.18 -13.49
C ASN A 34 -1.91 -3.40 -13.48
N ASN A 35 -2.66 -3.43 -12.37
CA ASN A 35 -3.89 -2.66 -12.21
C ASN A 35 -3.55 -1.17 -12.06
N THR A 36 -4.15 -0.33 -12.89
CA THR A 36 -3.92 1.12 -12.88
C THR A 36 -4.28 1.76 -11.54
N GLY A 37 -5.41 1.37 -10.94
CA GLY A 37 -5.83 1.89 -9.63
C GLY A 37 -4.82 1.58 -8.53
N PHE A 38 -4.36 0.33 -8.46
CA PHE A 38 -3.34 -0.09 -7.50
C PHE A 38 -2.00 0.64 -7.70
N ARG A 39 -1.56 0.83 -8.95
CA ARG A 39 -0.35 1.63 -9.21
C ARG A 39 -0.50 3.08 -8.79
N ASN A 40 -1.68 3.67 -9.02
CA ASN A 40 -1.96 5.03 -8.57
C ASN A 40 -1.93 5.12 -7.04
N THR A 41 -2.41 4.11 -6.30
CA THR A 41 -2.30 4.10 -4.82
C THR A 41 -0.85 4.07 -4.38
N LEU A 42 0.03 3.28 -5.03
CA LEU A 42 1.46 3.25 -4.70
C LEU A 42 2.14 4.60 -4.95
N VAL A 43 1.77 5.31 -6.01
CA VAL A 43 2.32 6.64 -6.33
C VAL A 43 1.80 7.71 -5.37
N ALA A 44 0.55 7.59 -4.91
CA ALA A 44 -0.05 8.51 -3.94
C ALA A 44 0.52 8.33 -2.53
N MET A 45 0.98 7.12 -2.17
CA MET A 45 1.57 6.84 -0.86
C MET A 45 2.94 7.50 -0.73
N GLN A 46 3.12 8.27 0.34
CA GLN A 46 4.40 8.89 0.65
C GLN A 46 5.31 7.90 1.38
N PRO A 47 6.60 7.78 1.03
CA PRO A 47 7.55 6.89 1.73
C PRO A 47 7.75 7.20 3.22
N THR A 48 7.35 8.40 3.66
CA THR A 48 7.40 8.84 5.06
C THR A 48 6.05 8.74 5.77
N ALA A 49 5.01 8.21 5.10
CA ALA A 49 3.71 7.98 5.72
C ALA A 49 3.87 7.06 6.92
N THR A 50 3.22 7.45 8.01
CA THR A 50 3.17 6.68 9.24
C THR A 50 1.85 5.92 9.30
N GLN A 51 1.71 5.03 10.29
CA GLN A 51 0.48 4.29 10.48
C GLN A 51 -0.74 5.19 10.76
N ALA A 52 -0.52 6.39 11.30
CA ALA A 52 -1.58 7.39 11.54
C ALA A 52 -2.07 8.05 10.23
N ASP A 53 -1.27 8.02 9.17
CA ASP A 53 -1.63 8.58 7.86
C ASP A 53 -2.38 7.56 6.99
N LEU A 54 -2.38 6.28 7.38
CA LEU A 54 -3.04 5.20 6.63
C LEU A 54 -4.51 5.10 7.05
N PRO A 55 -5.45 5.08 6.09
CA PRO A 55 -6.86 4.98 6.41
C PRO A 55 -7.21 3.58 6.94
N SER A 56 -8.08 3.52 7.94
CA SER A 56 -8.69 2.28 8.39
C SER A 56 -9.81 1.83 7.45
N THR A 57 -10.29 0.60 7.61
CA THR A 57 -11.48 0.12 6.90
C THR A 57 -12.70 1.02 7.12
N HIS A 58 -12.86 1.58 8.32
CA HIS A 58 -13.95 2.48 8.63
C HIS A 58 -13.85 3.80 7.85
N ASP A 59 -12.64 4.37 7.77
CA ASP A 59 -12.40 5.62 7.04
C ASP A 59 -12.70 5.43 5.55
N VAL A 60 -12.21 4.33 4.96
CA VAL A 60 -12.46 4.00 3.55
C VAL A 60 -13.95 3.77 3.29
N SER A 61 -14.62 2.98 4.15
CA SER A 61 -16.05 2.70 3.99
C SER A 61 -16.90 3.97 4.06
N THR A 62 -16.59 4.87 5.00
CA THR A 62 -17.30 6.14 5.15
C THR A 62 -17.05 7.05 3.96
N TYR A 63 -15.80 7.13 3.49
CA TYR A 63 -15.46 7.93 2.32
C TYR A 63 -16.17 7.44 1.05
N ILE A 64 -16.21 6.12 0.82
CA ILE A 64 -16.94 5.53 -0.31
C ILE A 64 -18.41 5.94 -0.28
N HIS A 65 -19.09 5.72 0.86
CA HIS A 65 -20.52 6.04 1.00
C HIS A 65 -20.85 7.52 0.73
N ASN A 66 -19.93 8.43 1.05
CA ASN A 66 -20.13 9.86 0.89
C ASN A 66 -19.81 10.37 -0.53
N MET A 67 -18.93 9.68 -1.26
CA MET A 67 -18.35 10.18 -2.52
C MET A 67 -18.84 9.46 -3.78
N PHE A 68 -19.35 8.23 -3.64
CA PHE A 68 -19.75 7.36 -4.75
C PHE A 68 -21.11 6.72 -4.47
#